data_AF-A0A832HY96-F1
#
_entry.id   AF-A0A832HY96-F1
#
_cell.length_a   1.000
_cell.length_b   1.000
_cell.length_c   1.000
_cell.angle_alpha   90.00
_cell.angle_beta   90.00
_cell.angle_gamma   90.00
#
_symmetry.space_group_name_H-M   'P 1'
#
loop_
_entity.id
_entity.type
_entity.pdbx_description
1 polymer ?
#
loop_
_entity_poly.entity_id
_entity_poly.type
_entity_poly.pdbx_seq_one_letter_code
_entity_poly.pdbx_strand_id
1 'polypeptide(L)'
;MASIDALDTELLYAVAEATQQKRQTSTWELAKKYAKTPSERNTLDGVFRYRLYKLAEKGLLEKVESKKNKRKITLFQLPKTTVCYNGSFFIFTNPITILACPYYPKECPSLCKPVVLEKNQKIIVKGCPLIQNAPEHIKQLVYQHLTKP
;
A
#
# COMPACT_ATOMS: atom_id res chain seq x y z
N MET A 1 9.59 0.96 -16.95
CA MET A 1 8.93 0.59 -15.68
C MET A 1 7.96 -0.54 -15.97
N ALA A 2 8.10 -1.71 -15.33
CA ALA A 2 7.09 -2.76 -15.46
C ALA A 2 5.80 -2.29 -14.78
N SER A 3 4.74 -2.08 -15.55
CA SER A 3 3.44 -1.64 -15.05
C SER A 3 2.90 -2.62 -14.01
N ILE A 4 2.30 -2.10 -12.94
CA ILE A 4 1.49 -2.88 -12.01
C ILE A 4 0.24 -3.31 -12.81
N ASP A 5 0.00 -4.62 -12.93
CA ASP A 5 -1.18 -5.11 -13.63
C ASP A 5 -2.45 -5.04 -12.75
N ALA A 6 -3.60 -5.32 -13.34
CA ALA A 6 -4.89 -5.19 -12.65
C ALA A 6 -4.97 -6.10 -11.40
N LEU A 7 -4.42 -7.31 -11.48
CA LEU A 7 -4.42 -8.26 -10.37
C LEU A 7 -3.48 -7.80 -9.25
N ASP A 8 -2.30 -7.32 -9.60
CA ASP A 8 -1.35 -6.76 -8.63
C ASP A 8 -1.97 -5.55 -7.89
N THR A 9 -2.71 -4.71 -8.61
CA THR A 9 -3.44 -3.57 -8.03
C THR A 9 -4.53 -4.04 -7.07
N GLU A 10 -5.33 -5.03 -7.47
CA GLU A 10 -6.39 -5.59 -6.64
C GLU A 10 -5.84 -6.23 -5.36
N LEU A 11 -4.75 -7.00 -5.47
CA LEU A 11 -4.08 -7.60 -4.32
C LEU A 11 -3.50 -6.55 -3.37
N LEU A 12 -2.91 -5.48 -3.90
CA LEU A 12 -2.41 -4.36 -3.09
C LEU A 12 -3.56 -3.70 -2.32
N TYR A 13 -4.71 -3.49 -2.95
CA TYR A 13 -5.89 -2.96 -2.26
C TYR A 13 -6.43 -3.94 -1.20
N ALA A 14 -6.48 -5.24 -1.48
CA ALA A 14 -6.91 -6.21 -0.47
C ALA A 14 -5.98 -6.23 0.77
N VAL A 15 -4.67 -6.04 0.59
CA VAL A 15 -3.72 -5.90 1.70
C VAL A 15 -3.86 -4.54 2.40
N ALA A 16 -4.15 -3.47 1.66
CA ALA A 16 -4.46 -2.17 2.22
C ALA A 16 -5.71 -2.21 3.13
N GLU A 17 -6.76 -2.92 2.71
CA GLU A 17 -7.98 -3.16 3.51
C GLU A 17 -7.65 -3.83 4.84
N ALA A 18 -6.82 -4.88 4.79
CA ALA A 18 -6.36 -5.57 5.98
C ALA A 18 -5.56 -4.61 6.90
N THR A 19 -4.66 -3.83 6.33
CA THR A 19 -3.82 -2.90 7.09
C THR A 19 -4.64 -1.80 7.76
N GLN A 20 -5.68 -1.27 7.10
CA GLN A 20 -6.67 -0.34 7.67
C GLN A 20 -7.33 -0.90 8.92
N GLN A 21 -7.66 -2.19 8.90
CA GLN A 21 -8.25 -2.91 10.02
C GLN A 21 -7.20 -3.33 11.06
N LYS A 22 -5.98 -2.77 11.02
CA LYS A 22 -4.85 -3.08 11.89
C LYS A 22 -4.48 -4.57 11.89
N ARG A 23 -4.75 -5.27 10.79
CA ARG A 23 -4.42 -6.69 10.60
C ARG A 23 -3.45 -6.87 9.44
N GLN A 24 -2.72 -7.96 9.48
CA GLN A 24 -1.90 -8.44 8.38
C GLN A 24 -2.66 -9.59 7.71
N THR A 25 -2.37 -9.87 6.45
CA THR A 25 -3.08 -10.95 5.73
C THR A 25 -2.12 -11.91 5.04
N SER A 26 -2.51 -13.18 4.99
CA SER A 26 -1.79 -14.23 4.25
C SER A 26 -2.36 -14.42 2.85
N THR A 27 -1.56 -15.03 1.97
CA THR A 27 -2.02 -15.46 0.63
C THR A 27 -3.21 -16.41 0.74
N TRP A 28 -3.22 -17.26 1.77
CA TRP A 28 -4.27 -18.24 2.00
C TRP A 28 -5.62 -17.60 2.35
N GLU A 29 -5.59 -16.58 3.21
CA GLU A 29 -6.80 -15.82 3.57
C GLU A 29 -7.36 -15.07 2.37
N LEU A 30 -6.48 -14.43 1.58
CA LEU A 30 -6.88 -13.78 0.35
C LEU A 30 -7.48 -14.79 -0.64
N ALA A 31 -6.78 -15.89 -0.94
CA ALA A 31 -7.27 -16.94 -1.82
C ALA A 31 -8.63 -17.48 -1.37
N LYS A 32 -8.85 -17.62 -0.06
CA LYS A 32 -10.16 -18.04 0.50
C LYS A 32 -11.28 -17.02 0.23
N LYS A 33 -10.98 -15.72 0.22
CA LYS A 33 -11.96 -14.65 -0.10
C LYS A 33 -12.40 -14.71 -1.56
N TYR A 34 -11.49 -15.08 -2.47
CA TYR A 34 -11.72 -15.06 -3.92
C TYR A 34 -12.19 -16.39 -4.51
N ALA A 35 -11.85 -17.52 -3.89
CA ALA A 35 -12.19 -18.85 -4.41
C ALA A 35 -13.63 -19.28 -4.06
N LYS A 36 -14.27 -19.98 -5.00
CA LYS A 36 -15.56 -20.65 -4.80
C LYS A 36 -15.40 -22.11 -4.35
N THR A 37 -14.25 -22.73 -4.66
CA THR A 37 -13.97 -24.14 -4.31
C THR A 37 -12.61 -24.32 -3.63
N PRO A 38 -12.39 -25.43 -2.89
CA PRO A 38 -11.07 -25.72 -2.31
C PRO A 38 -9.96 -25.87 -3.34
N SER A 39 -10.25 -26.45 -4.52
CA SER A 39 -9.27 -26.61 -5.59
C SER A 39 -8.84 -25.26 -6.17
N GLU A 40 -9.82 -24.40 -6.46
CA GLU A 40 -9.57 -23.04 -6.94
C GLU A 40 -8.76 -22.22 -5.93
N ARG A 41 -9.06 -22.34 -4.63
CA ARG A 41 -8.28 -21.68 -3.56
C ARG A 41 -6.81 -22.08 -3.60
N ASN A 42 -6.50 -23.36 -3.76
CA ASN A 42 -5.11 -23.81 -3.79
C ASN A 42 -4.36 -23.24 -4.99
N THR A 43 -5.02 -23.15 -6.16
CA THR A 43 -4.47 -22.49 -7.34
C THR A 43 -4.24 -21.00 -7.10
N LEU A 44 -5.25 -20.28 -6.59
CA LEU A 44 -5.16 -18.85 -6.30
C LEU A 44 -4.09 -18.54 -5.24
N ASP A 45 -3.95 -19.37 -4.21
CA ASP A 45 -2.91 -19.20 -3.19
C ASP A 45 -1.50 -19.21 -3.80
N GLY A 46 -1.25 -20.11 -4.76
CA GLY A 46 0.01 -20.14 -5.51
C GLY A 46 0.24 -18.87 -6.34
N VAL A 47 -0.77 -18.42 -7.08
CA VAL A 47 -0.71 -17.19 -7.89
C VAL A 47 -0.48 -15.97 -7.00
N PHE A 48 -1.29 -15.80 -5.95
CA PHE A 48 -1.20 -14.66 -5.04
C PHE A 48 0.12 -14.64 -4.29
N ARG A 49 0.67 -15.80 -3.93
CA ARG A 49 2.00 -15.87 -3.32
C ARG A 49 3.06 -15.31 -4.26
N TYR A 50 3.09 -15.75 -5.52
CA TYR A 50 4.04 -15.21 -6.48
C TYR A 50 3.90 -13.68 -6.65
N ARG A 51 2.67 -13.19 -6.82
CA ARG A 51 2.39 -11.75 -7.02
C ARG A 51 2.73 -10.89 -5.80
N LEU A 52 2.28 -11.27 -4.60
CA LEU A 52 2.55 -10.52 -3.38
C LEU A 52 4.05 -10.50 -3.03
N TYR A 53 4.79 -11.58 -3.32
CA TYR A 53 6.25 -11.58 -3.19
C TYR A 53 6.90 -10.58 -4.15
N LYS A 54 6.44 -10.52 -5.42
CA LYS A 54 6.94 -9.55 -6.41
C LYS A 54 6.62 -8.10 -6.00
N LEU A 55 5.44 -7.85 -5.45
CA LEU A 55 5.09 -6.54 -4.90
C LEU A 55 5.97 -6.17 -3.70
N ALA A 56 6.27 -7.13 -2.82
CA ALA A 56 7.16 -6.90 -1.69
C ALA A 56 8.62 -6.68 -2.13
N GLU A 57 9.12 -7.38 -3.16
CA GLU A 57 10.43 -7.14 -3.76
C GLU A 57 10.56 -5.71 -4.33
N LYS A 58 9.46 -5.16 -4.86
CA LYS A 58 9.37 -3.76 -5.32
C LYS A 58 9.19 -2.76 -4.16
N GLY A 59 9.11 -3.23 -2.91
CA GLY A 59 8.85 -2.40 -1.73
C GLY A 59 7.42 -1.89 -1.60
N LEU A 60 6.49 -2.38 -2.41
CA LEU A 60 5.08 -1.98 -2.38
C LEU A 60 4.30 -2.62 -1.23
N LEU A 61 4.85 -3.70 -0.67
CA LEU A 61 4.32 -4.42 0.49
C LEU A 61 5.47 -4.82 1.42
N GLU A 62 5.19 -4.94 2.70
CA GLU A 62 6.10 -5.54 3.68
C GLU A 62 5.72 -6.99 3.94
N LYS A 63 6.73 -7.87 3.95
CA LYS A 63 6.59 -9.25 4.44
C LYS A 63 6.84 -9.28 5.94
N VAL A 64 5.92 -9.86 6.69
CA VAL A 64 6.05 -10.10 8.12
C VAL A 64 6.04 -11.60 8.35
N GLU A 65 7.14 -12.13 8.87
CA GLU A 65 7.19 -13.53 9.31
C GLU A 65 6.52 -13.67 10.67
N SER A 66 5.57 -14.59 10.76
CA SER A 66 4.91 -14.95 12.02
C SER A 66 4.96 -16.46 12.22
N LYS A 67 4.83 -16.91 13.48
CA LYS A 67 4.76 -18.33 13.83
C LYS A 67 3.35 -18.66 14.31
N LYS A 68 2.71 -19.63 13.67
CA LYS A 68 1.43 -20.20 14.10
C LYS A 68 1.57 -21.71 14.22
N ASN A 69 1.36 -22.24 15.42
CA ASN A 69 1.43 -23.69 15.72
C ASN A 69 2.70 -24.36 15.14
N LYS A 70 3.88 -23.82 15.48
CA LYS A 70 5.21 -24.28 15.00
C LYS A 70 5.47 -24.13 13.50
N ARG A 71 4.52 -23.61 12.71
CA ARG A 71 4.72 -23.31 11.28
C ARG A 71 5.04 -21.83 11.11
N LYS A 72 6.05 -21.52 10.27
CA LYS A 72 6.29 -20.17 9.79
C LYS A 72 5.22 -19.82 8.77
N ILE A 73 4.61 -18.65 8.92
CA ILE A 73 3.66 -18.09 7.96
C ILE A 73 4.17 -16.71 7.53
N THR A 74 4.01 -16.41 6.24
CA THR A 74 4.28 -15.08 5.70
C THR A 74 2.98 -14.30 5.66
N LEU A 75 2.97 -13.14 6.30
CA LEU A 75 1.89 -12.17 6.26
C LEU A 75 2.35 -10.94 5.49
N PHE A 76 1.38 -10.22 4.92
CA PHE A 76 1.60 -9.02 4.13
C PHE A 76 0.84 -7.85 4.75
N GLN A 77 1.46 -6.68 4.66
CA GLN A 77 0.88 -5.39 5.07
C GLN A 77 1.41 -4.27 4.16
N LEU A 78 0.77 -3.11 4.17
CA LEU A 78 1.34 -1.93 3.53
C LEU A 78 2.66 -1.52 4.23
N PRO A 79 3.64 -1.03 3.48
CA PRO A 79 4.90 -0.60 4.06
C PRO A 79 4.69 0.64 4.92
N LYS A 80 5.54 0.79 5.95
CA LYS A 80 5.48 1.95 6.85
C LYS A 80 5.76 3.28 6.14
N THR A 81 6.30 3.20 4.93
CA THR A 81 6.57 4.32 4.04
C THR A 81 5.37 4.69 3.16
N THR A 82 4.16 4.18 3.46
CA THR A 82 2.94 4.53 2.74
C THR A 82 2.27 5.76 3.37
N VAL A 83 1.90 6.71 2.52
CA VAL A 83 1.08 7.87 2.89
C VAL A 83 -0.19 7.86 2.06
N CYS A 84 -1.34 8.07 2.70
CA CYS A 84 -2.57 8.35 1.99
C CYS A 84 -2.96 9.81 2.10
N TYR A 85 -3.39 10.40 0.98
CA TYR A 85 -4.02 11.71 1.00
C TYR A 85 -4.90 11.90 -0.24
N ASN A 86 -6.07 12.53 -0.04
CA ASN A 86 -7.00 12.94 -1.10
C ASN A 86 -7.19 11.91 -2.23
N GLY A 87 -7.57 10.67 -1.90
CA GLY A 87 -7.81 9.65 -2.92
C GLY A 87 -6.55 9.07 -3.56
N SER A 88 -5.36 9.34 -3.03
CA SER A 88 -4.08 8.80 -3.53
C SER A 88 -3.30 8.05 -2.44
N PHE A 89 -2.70 6.91 -2.81
CA PHE A 89 -1.66 6.20 -2.08
C PHE A 89 -0.29 6.62 -2.63
N PHE A 90 0.55 7.19 -1.78
CA PHE A 90 1.94 7.48 -2.03
C PHE A 90 2.79 6.44 -1.31
N ILE A 91 3.37 5.50 -2.05
CA ILE A 91 4.27 4.49 -1.49
C ILE A 91 5.70 4.95 -1.79
N PHE A 92 6.38 5.45 -0.77
CA PHE A 92 7.75 5.99 -0.86
C PHE A 92 8.76 4.84 -1.03
N THR A 93 8.80 4.34 -2.26
CA THR A 93 9.75 3.36 -2.80
C THR A 93 10.64 4.07 -3.83
N ASN A 94 11.64 3.36 -4.39
CA ASN A 94 12.46 3.91 -5.48
C ASN A 94 12.25 3.06 -6.76
N PRO A 95 11.55 3.58 -7.80
CA PRO A 95 10.90 4.89 -7.86
C PRO A 95 9.63 4.97 -6.99
N ILE A 96 9.21 6.19 -6.61
CA ILE A 96 7.96 6.39 -5.87
C ILE A 96 6.78 5.87 -6.68
N THR A 97 5.86 5.18 -6.01
CA THR A 97 4.65 4.66 -6.63
C THR A 97 3.44 5.42 -6.11
N ILE A 98 2.64 5.96 -7.04
CA ILE A 98 1.38 6.64 -6.75
C ILE A 98 0.24 5.83 -7.35
N LEU A 99 -0.74 5.46 -6.51
CA LEU A 99 -1.93 4.71 -6.90
C LEU A 99 -3.18 5.43 -6.41
N ALA A 100 -4.33 5.14 -7.01
CA ALA A 100 -5.60 5.58 -6.44
C ALA A 100 -5.84 4.89 -5.08
N CYS A 101 -6.41 5.62 -4.12
CA CYS A 101 -6.81 5.09 -2.84
C CYS A 101 -8.31 4.79 -2.86
N PRO A 102 -8.75 3.51 -2.81
CA PRO A 102 -10.16 3.15 -2.87
C PRO A 102 -10.93 3.49 -1.58
N TYR A 103 -10.23 3.95 -0.53
CA TYR A 103 -10.83 4.25 0.78
C TYR A 103 -11.16 5.73 0.98
N TYR A 104 -10.85 6.60 0.04
CA TYR A 104 -11.25 8.01 0.14
C TYR A 104 -12.78 8.17 0.01
N PRO A 105 -13.43 9.03 0.81
CA PRO A 105 -12.89 9.93 1.84
C PRO A 105 -12.81 9.33 3.27
N LYS A 106 -13.04 8.02 3.43
CA LYS A 106 -12.98 7.33 4.73
C LYS A 106 -11.55 7.24 5.28
N GLU A 107 -11.40 6.74 6.51
CA GLU A 107 -10.10 6.61 7.20
C GLU A 107 -9.11 5.77 6.40
N CYS A 108 -8.14 6.43 5.74
CA CYS A 108 -7.08 5.71 5.07
C CYS A 108 -6.01 5.22 6.06
N PRO A 109 -5.46 3.99 5.90
CA PRO A 109 -4.31 3.52 6.65
C PRO A 109 -3.05 4.30 6.28
N SER A 110 -2.92 5.51 6.82
CA SER A 110 -1.70 6.31 6.70
C SER A 110 -1.08 6.46 8.08
N LEU A 111 0.21 6.14 8.19
CA LEU A 111 0.96 6.33 9.44
C LEU A 111 1.21 7.81 9.76
N CYS A 112 1.07 8.68 8.77
CA CYS A 112 1.10 10.13 8.94
C CYS A 112 -0.09 10.77 8.22
N LYS A 113 -0.64 11.85 8.77
CA LYS A 113 -1.68 12.64 8.10
C LYS A 113 -1.07 13.97 7.69
N PRO A 114 -0.72 14.18 6.40
CA PRO A 114 -0.19 15.46 5.98
C PRO A 114 -1.27 16.53 6.10
N VAL A 115 -0.90 17.66 6.68
CA VAL A 115 -1.71 18.88 6.71
C VAL A 115 -1.17 19.80 5.61
N VAL A 116 -2.00 20.04 4.60
CA VAL A 116 -1.67 20.91 3.47
C VAL A 116 -2.23 22.29 3.77
N LEU A 117 -1.35 23.29 3.83
CA LEU A 117 -1.70 24.70 4.01
C LEU A 117 -1.20 25.48 2.80
N GLU A 118 -1.98 26.45 2.37
CA GLU A 118 -1.50 27.45 1.42
C GLU A 118 -1.18 28.74 2.17
N LYS A 119 0.06 29.23 2.05
CA LYS A 119 0.48 30.52 2.61
C LYS A 119 1.31 31.26 1.57
N ASN A 120 0.89 32.47 1.20
CA ASN A 120 1.58 33.31 0.21
C ASN A 120 1.86 32.56 -1.10
N GLN A 121 0.84 31.86 -1.65
CA GLN A 121 0.94 31.03 -2.87
C GLN A 121 1.96 29.88 -2.80
N LYS A 122 2.42 29.52 -1.60
CA LYS A 122 3.28 28.36 -1.35
C LYS A 122 2.52 27.28 -0.58
N ILE A 123 2.61 26.06 -1.07
CA ILE A 123 2.07 24.86 -0.43
C ILE A 123 3.03 24.45 0.69
N ILE A 124 2.50 24.38 1.90
CA ILE A 124 3.22 23.94 3.09
C ILE A 124 2.61 22.63 3.54
N VAL A 125 3.39 21.55 3.53
CA VAL A 125 2.97 20.25 4.06
C VAL A 125 3.58 20.03 5.45
N LYS A 126 2.73 19.88 6.46
CA LYS A 126 3.12 19.60 7.86
C LYS A 126 2.63 18.23 8.30
N GLY A 127 3.16 17.71 9.40
CA GLY A 127 2.61 16.53 10.09
C GLY A 127 2.97 15.17 9.49
N CYS A 128 3.84 15.12 8.47
CA CYS A 128 4.35 13.85 7.94
C CYS A 128 5.88 13.87 7.75
N PRO A 129 6.65 13.24 8.66
CA PRO A 129 8.11 13.15 8.55
C PRO A 129 8.59 12.49 7.26
N LEU A 130 7.84 11.52 6.72
CA LEU A 130 8.18 10.86 5.45
C LEU A 130 8.25 11.84 4.28
N ILE A 131 7.27 12.75 4.17
CA ILE A 131 7.27 13.78 3.13
C ILE A 131 8.35 14.83 3.42
N GLN A 132 8.48 15.25 4.68
CA GLN A 132 9.44 16.30 5.07
C GLN A 132 10.90 15.88 4.83
N ASN A 133 11.22 14.61 5.03
CA ASN A 133 12.56 14.06 4.86
C ASN A 133 12.80 13.48 3.44
N ALA A 134 11.78 13.46 2.58
CA ALA A 134 11.94 12.98 1.21
C ALA A 134 12.85 13.90 0.37
N PRO A 135 13.52 13.37 -0.66
CA PRO A 135 14.24 14.17 -1.64
C PRO A 135 13.34 15.22 -2.32
N GLU A 136 13.92 16.35 -2.73
CA GLU A 136 13.15 17.50 -3.23
C GLU A 136 12.29 17.17 -4.46
N HIS A 137 12.80 16.36 -5.39
CA HIS A 137 12.04 15.91 -6.56
C HIS A 137 10.81 15.06 -6.17
N ILE A 138 10.89 14.26 -5.10
CA ILE A 138 9.77 13.48 -4.59
C ILE A 138 8.74 14.40 -3.93
N LYS A 139 9.20 15.38 -3.13
CA LYS A 139 8.32 16.37 -2.51
C LYS A 139 7.52 17.12 -3.56
N GLN A 140 8.17 17.61 -4.61
CA GLN A 140 7.50 18.32 -5.72
C GLN A 140 6.45 17.45 -6.39
N LEU A 141 6.77 16.19 -6.69
CA LEU A 141 5.85 15.26 -7.33
C LEU A 141 4.65 14.91 -6.44
N VAL A 142 4.87 14.74 -5.13
CA VAL A 142 3.79 14.59 -4.14
C VAL A 142 2.94 15.85 -4.10
N TYR A 143 3.53 17.03 -3.95
CA TYR A 143 2.81 18.31 -3.87
C TYR A 143 1.93 18.57 -5.08
N GLN A 144 2.40 18.24 -6.30
CA GLN A 144 1.60 18.33 -7.52
C GLN A 144 0.34 17.45 -7.49
N HIS A 145 0.39 16.29 -6.84
CA HIS A 145 -0.77 15.41 -6.66
C HIS A 145 -1.66 15.83 -5.48
N LEU A 146 -1.10 16.52 -4.47
CA LEU A 146 -1.88 17.01 -3.33
C LEU A 146 -2.70 18.28 -3.66
N THR A 147 -2.34 19.03 -4.71
CA THR A 147 -2.99 20.30 -5.07
C THR A 147 -3.83 20.29 -6.33
N LYS A 148 -3.81 19.18 -7.08
CA LYS A 148 -4.79 18.97 -8.15
C LYS A 148 -6.10 18.47 -7.52
N PRO A 149 -7.22 19.20 -7.70
CA PRO A 149 -8.53 18.74 -7.25
C PRO A 149 -8.97 17.45 -7.95
#